data_AF-A0AAV4C426-F1
#
_entry.id   AF-A0AAV4C426-F1
#
_cell.length_a   1.000
_cell.length_b   1.000
_cell.length_c   1.000
_cell.angle_alpha   90.00
_cell.angle_beta   90.00
_cell.angle_gamma   90.00
#
_symmetry.space_group_name_H-M   'P 1'
#
loop_
_entity.id
_entity.type
_entity.pdbx_description
1 polymer ?
#
loop_
_entity_poly.entity_id
_entity_poly.type
_entity_poly.pdbx_seq_one_letter_code
_entity_poly.pdbx_strand_id
1 'polypeptide(L)'
;MSSEKFESLEGDLNDLIDALHAGEKSLNASSGEERKSAFRRAERKLEEANILVQEMESEAKLAPVNYRTQMLGRIRHYRNDIDQLARNLKRGSSAGPSGTDNYGFDRNERLESSNRAKLFQGHQSLQRTSESIARSHQIAAETDQIGVEIIDELGQQRETILRTRDRLEETDVNLGRSRGILKSMARRMATDKLILALIILVELAILGGLTYWKFFS
;
A
#
# COMPACT_ATOMS: atom_id res chain seq x y z
N MET A 1 -4.66 17.86 6.83
CA MET A 1 -5.96 18.09 6.16
C MET A 1 -6.29 16.95 5.19
N SER A 2 -5.50 16.65 4.17
CA SER A 2 -5.84 15.58 3.19
C SER A 2 -5.80 14.13 3.75
N SER A 3 -4.90 13.84 4.70
CA SER A 3 -4.80 12.48 5.29
C SER A 3 -6.01 12.06 6.11
N GLU A 4 -6.57 12.96 6.93
CA GLU A 4 -7.72 12.64 7.81
C GLU A 4 -8.99 12.35 7.00
N LYS A 5 -9.21 13.11 5.92
CA LYS A 5 -10.36 12.87 5.04
C LYS A 5 -10.23 11.52 4.32
N PHE A 6 -9.02 11.17 3.89
CA PHE A 6 -8.76 9.86 3.29
C PHE A 6 -8.99 8.72 4.28
N GLU A 7 -8.53 8.85 5.52
CA GLU A 7 -8.73 7.83 6.57
C GLU A 7 -10.22 7.65 6.92
N SER A 8 -10.99 8.73 6.95
CA SER A 8 -12.46 8.65 7.12
C SER A 8 -13.12 7.89 5.98
N LEU A 9 -12.77 8.24 4.72
CA LEU A 9 -13.30 7.57 3.54
C LEU A 9 -12.88 6.08 3.49
N GLU A 10 -11.67 5.77 3.94
CA GLU A 10 -11.17 4.40 4.08
C GLU A 10 -12.00 3.60 5.11
N GLY A 11 -12.34 4.22 6.25
CA GLY A 11 -13.24 3.63 7.23
C GLY A 11 -14.62 3.32 6.65
N ASP A 12 -15.25 4.32 6.02
CA ASP A 12 -16.58 4.17 5.40
C ASP A 12 -16.59 3.09 4.31
N LEU A 13 -15.52 3.00 3.51
CA LEU A 13 -15.37 2.00 2.46
C LEU A 13 -15.23 0.59 3.03
N ASN A 14 -14.45 0.41 4.09
CA ASN A 14 -14.30 -0.89 4.75
C ASN A 14 -15.63 -1.38 5.34
N ASP A 15 -16.38 -0.50 6.01
CA ASP A 15 -17.71 -0.82 6.53
C ASP A 15 -18.66 -1.27 5.42
N LEU A 16 -18.57 -0.63 4.24
CA LEU A 16 -19.36 -0.98 3.06
C LEU A 16 -18.97 -2.32 2.45
N ILE A 17 -17.66 -2.62 2.38
CA ILE A 17 -17.12 -3.91 1.92
C ILE A 17 -17.55 -5.04 2.86
N ASP A 18 -17.48 -4.83 4.18
CA ASP A 18 -17.92 -5.81 5.17
C ASP A 18 -19.43 -6.07 5.06
N ALA A 19 -20.21 -5.00 4.88
CA ALA A 19 -21.64 -5.12 4.69
C ALA A 19 -22.02 -5.77 3.34
N LEU A 20 -21.17 -5.66 2.31
CA LEU A 20 -21.29 -6.36 1.03
C LEU A 20 -20.97 -7.85 1.18
N HIS A 21 -19.91 -8.23 1.90
CA HIS A 21 -19.59 -9.63 2.18
C HIS A 21 -20.68 -10.31 3.03
N ALA A 22 -21.23 -9.61 4.03
CA ALA A 22 -22.38 -10.09 4.79
C ALA A 22 -23.62 -10.25 3.88
N GLY A 23 -23.84 -9.30 2.98
CA GLY A 23 -24.89 -9.33 1.96
C GLY A 23 -24.76 -10.53 1.02
N GLU A 24 -23.56 -10.79 0.50
CA GLU A 24 -23.23 -11.93 -0.37
C GLU A 24 -23.52 -13.27 0.31
N LYS A 25 -23.11 -13.43 1.57
CA LYS A 25 -23.41 -14.64 2.38
C LYS A 25 -24.92 -14.86 2.51
N SER A 26 -25.68 -13.80 2.78
CA SER A 26 -27.15 -13.87 2.87
C SER A 26 -27.77 -14.20 1.51
N LEU A 27 -27.22 -13.68 0.42
CA LEU A 27 -27.73 -13.88 -0.94
C LEU A 27 -27.52 -15.31 -1.43
N ASN A 28 -26.45 -15.97 -0.97
CA ASN A 28 -26.20 -17.39 -1.20
C ASN A 28 -27.12 -18.31 -0.37
N ALA A 29 -27.63 -17.83 0.77
CA ALA A 29 -28.53 -18.58 1.66
C ALA A 29 -30.02 -18.41 1.32
N SER A 30 -30.40 -17.24 0.77
CA SER A 30 -31.79 -16.91 0.45
C SER A 30 -32.21 -17.34 -0.97
N SER A 31 -33.48 -17.69 -1.17
CA SER A 31 -34.06 -18.06 -2.47
C SER A 31 -35.21 -17.14 -2.88
N GLY A 32 -35.45 -17.01 -4.18
CA GLY A 32 -36.63 -16.31 -4.73
C GLY A 32 -36.63 -14.79 -4.56
N GLU A 33 -37.68 -14.26 -3.95
CA GLU A 33 -37.96 -12.81 -3.86
C GLU A 33 -37.03 -12.09 -2.87
N GLU A 34 -36.68 -12.75 -1.76
CA GLU A 34 -35.68 -12.26 -0.82
C GLU A 34 -34.30 -12.11 -1.48
N ARG A 35 -33.89 -13.09 -2.30
CA ARG A 35 -32.64 -13.04 -3.07
C ARG A 35 -32.62 -11.87 -4.05
N LYS A 36 -33.73 -11.61 -4.73
CA LYS A 36 -33.86 -10.47 -5.66
C LYS A 36 -33.82 -9.13 -4.93
N SER A 37 -34.40 -9.05 -3.74
CA SER A 37 -34.35 -7.85 -2.89
C SER A 37 -32.94 -7.61 -2.32
N ALA A 38 -32.26 -8.67 -1.89
CA ALA A 38 -30.88 -8.65 -1.39
C ALA A 38 -29.91 -8.26 -2.50
N PHE A 39 -30.11 -8.78 -3.72
CA PHE A 39 -29.33 -8.42 -4.89
C PHE A 39 -29.41 -6.92 -5.20
N ARG A 40 -30.61 -6.33 -5.23
CA ARG A 40 -30.77 -4.87 -5.43
C ARG A 40 -30.18 -4.02 -4.30
N ARG A 41 -30.07 -4.56 -3.08
CA ARG A 41 -29.38 -3.88 -1.97
C ARG A 41 -27.86 -3.96 -2.17
N ALA A 42 -27.34 -5.13 -2.53
CA ALA A 42 -25.92 -5.32 -2.83
C ALA A 42 -25.47 -4.49 -4.04
N GLU A 43 -26.30 -4.37 -5.08
CA GLU A 43 -26.01 -3.54 -6.26
C GLU A 43 -25.90 -2.04 -5.89
N ARG A 44 -26.82 -1.53 -5.07
CA ARG A 44 -26.74 -0.15 -4.55
C ARG A 44 -25.50 0.08 -3.71
N LYS A 45 -25.14 -0.88 -2.86
CA LYS A 45 -23.92 -0.80 -2.05
C LYS A 45 -22.65 -0.86 -2.90
N LEU A 46 -22.62 -1.65 -3.96
CA LEU A 46 -21.50 -1.65 -4.92
C LEU A 46 -21.36 -0.29 -5.63
N GLU A 47 -22.48 0.34 -5.97
CA GLU A 47 -22.47 1.69 -6.55
C GLU A 47 -21.93 2.73 -5.55
N GLU A 48 -22.36 2.66 -4.29
CA GLU A 48 -21.87 3.51 -3.20
C GLU A 48 -20.37 3.31 -2.92
N ALA A 49 -19.90 2.06 -2.87
CA ALA A 49 -18.47 1.74 -2.74
C ALA A 49 -17.64 2.30 -3.90
N ASN A 50 -18.15 2.25 -5.14
CA ASN A 50 -17.47 2.83 -6.29
C ASN A 50 -17.39 4.37 -6.21
N ILE A 51 -18.42 5.03 -5.69
CA ILE A 51 -18.39 6.49 -5.46
C ILE A 51 -17.35 6.85 -4.41
N LEU A 52 -17.31 6.11 -3.29
CA LEU A 52 -16.32 6.29 -2.24
C LEU A 52 -14.89 6.11 -2.75
N VAL A 53 -14.63 5.09 -3.58
CA VAL A 53 -13.32 4.89 -4.21
C VAL A 53 -12.94 6.06 -5.12
N GLN A 54 -13.89 6.60 -5.90
CA GLN A 54 -13.64 7.79 -6.72
C GLN A 54 -13.33 9.03 -5.87
N GLU A 55 -14.01 9.20 -4.74
CA GLU A 55 -13.72 10.28 -3.82
C GLU A 55 -12.32 10.13 -3.18
N MET A 56 -11.96 8.91 -2.76
CA MET A 56 -10.61 8.59 -2.27
C MET A 56 -9.53 8.85 -3.32
N GLU A 57 -9.78 8.51 -4.59
CA GLU A 57 -8.87 8.82 -5.71
C GLU A 57 -8.68 10.33 -5.88
N SER A 58 -9.75 11.11 -5.76
CA SER A 58 -9.69 12.57 -5.85
C SER A 58 -8.88 13.18 -4.69
N GLU A 59 -9.02 12.64 -3.49
CA GLU A 59 -8.31 13.08 -2.29
C GLU A 59 -6.83 12.68 -2.36
N ALA A 60 -6.52 11.47 -2.84
CA ALA A 60 -5.15 11.01 -3.04
C ALA A 60 -4.38 11.83 -4.08
N LYS A 61 -5.06 12.32 -5.13
CA LYS A 61 -4.46 13.25 -6.12
C LYS A 61 -4.05 14.59 -5.49
N LEU A 62 -4.74 15.04 -4.44
CA LEU A 62 -4.43 16.29 -3.73
C LEU A 62 -3.28 16.11 -2.71
N ALA A 63 -2.94 14.87 -2.34
CA ALA A 63 -1.91 14.57 -1.35
C ALA A 63 -0.47 14.76 -1.90
N PRO A 64 0.52 15.01 -1.02
CA PRO A 64 1.94 15.04 -1.39
C PRO A 64 2.43 13.68 -1.92
N VAL A 65 3.42 13.70 -2.80
CA VAL A 65 3.93 12.52 -3.55
C VAL A 65 4.23 11.31 -2.66
N ASN A 66 4.88 11.52 -1.51
CA ASN A 66 5.23 10.44 -0.57
C ASN A 66 4.00 9.68 -0.02
N TYR A 67 2.89 10.39 0.23
CA TYR A 67 1.65 9.81 0.72
C TYR A 67 0.78 9.28 -0.42
N ARG A 68 0.80 9.97 -1.57
CA ARG A 68 0.05 9.60 -2.78
C ARG A 68 0.36 8.18 -3.24
N THR A 69 1.63 7.78 -3.30
CA THR A 69 2.01 6.41 -3.71
C THR A 69 1.44 5.35 -2.78
N GLN A 70 1.45 5.59 -1.46
CA GLN A 70 0.87 4.67 -0.49
C GLN A 70 -0.67 4.62 -0.61
N MET A 71 -1.32 5.78 -0.70
CA MET A 71 -2.79 5.91 -0.81
C MET A 71 -3.33 5.25 -2.08
N LEU A 72 -2.68 5.47 -3.22
CA LEU A 72 -3.05 4.85 -4.50
C LEU A 72 -2.83 3.33 -4.48
N GLY A 73 -1.80 2.85 -3.78
CA GLY A 73 -1.60 1.42 -3.56
C GLY A 73 -2.78 0.77 -2.83
N ARG A 74 -3.30 1.44 -1.79
CA ARG A 74 -4.48 0.98 -1.05
C ARG A 74 -5.75 1.05 -1.90
N ILE A 75 -5.96 2.15 -2.62
CA ILE A 75 -7.10 2.31 -3.55
C ILE A 75 -7.16 1.15 -4.56
N ARG A 76 -6.02 0.73 -5.12
CA ARG A 76 -5.96 -0.42 -6.04
C ARG A 76 -6.41 -1.72 -5.38
N HIS A 77 -6.03 -1.95 -4.12
CA HIS A 77 -6.48 -3.12 -3.37
C HIS A 77 -8.01 -3.12 -3.25
N TYR A 78 -8.59 -2.00 -2.79
CA TYR A 78 -10.04 -1.88 -2.64
C TYR A 78 -10.80 -2.04 -3.95
N ARG A 79 -10.27 -1.51 -5.05
CA ARG A 79 -10.88 -1.66 -6.37
C ARG A 79 -10.91 -3.12 -6.83
N ASN A 80 -9.83 -3.86 -6.58
CA ASN A 80 -9.78 -5.30 -6.86
C ASN A 80 -10.81 -6.08 -6.03
N ASP A 81 -10.99 -5.72 -4.75
CA ASP A 81 -11.97 -6.37 -3.87
C ASP A 81 -13.41 -6.10 -4.34
N ILE A 82 -13.72 -4.85 -4.69
CA ILE A 82 -15.03 -4.46 -5.24
C ILE A 82 -15.30 -5.19 -6.57
N ASP A 83 -14.30 -5.32 -7.44
CA ASP A 83 -14.42 -6.05 -8.71
C ASP A 83 -14.62 -7.56 -8.50
N GLN A 84 -13.98 -8.14 -7.48
CA GLN A 84 -14.24 -9.54 -7.09
C GLN A 84 -15.67 -9.70 -6.56
N LEU A 85 -16.11 -8.82 -5.67
CA LEU A 85 -17.48 -8.79 -5.13
C LEU A 85 -18.53 -8.63 -6.23
N ALA A 86 -18.32 -7.72 -7.18
CA ALA A 86 -19.22 -7.50 -8.31
C ALA A 86 -19.33 -8.75 -9.21
N ARG A 87 -18.22 -9.45 -9.46
CA ARG A 87 -18.21 -10.72 -10.21
C ARG A 87 -18.94 -11.82 -9.47
N ASN A 88 -18.72 -11.95 -8.16
CA ASN A 88 -19.40 -12.95 -7.34
C ASN A 88 -20.91 -12.69 -7.29
N LEU A 89 -21.32 -11.43 -7.13
CA LEU A 89 -22.72 -11.03 -7.13
C LEU A 89 -23.39 -11.37 -8.48
N LYS A 90 -22.71 -11.10 -9.60
CA LYS A 90 -23.19 -11.44 -10.95
C LYS A 90 -23.30 -12.95 -11.17
N ARG A 91 -22.34 -13.74 -10.69
CA ARG A 91 -22.42 -15.22 -10.74
C ARG A 91 -23.59 -15.74 -9.89
N GLY A 92 -23.84 -15.08 -8.77
CA GLY A 92 -24.99 -15.31 -7.90
C GLY A 92 -26.34 -14.93 -8.50
N SER A 93 -26.43 -14.06 -9.52
CA SER A 93 -27.71 -13.74 -10.18
C SER A 93 -28.01 -14.62 -11.40
N SER A 94 -26.99 -15.08 -12.11
CA SER A 94 -27.15 -16.03 -13.23
C SER A 94 -27.54 -17.44 -12.79
N ALA A 95 -27.39 -17.77 -11.51
CA ALA A 95 -27.84 -19.04 -10.91
C ALA A 95 -29.33 -19.01 -10.49
N GLY A 96 -30.17 -18.32 -11.27
CA GLY A 96 -31.62 -18.52 -11.21
C GLY A 96 -31.96 -19.88 -11.81
N PRO A 97 -32.94 -20.63 -11.26
CA PRO A 97 -33.28 -21.94 -11.79
C PRO A 97 -33.70 -21.77 -13.25
N SER A 98 -33.01 -22.47 -14.15
CA SER A 98 -33.57 -22.80 -15.45
C SER A 98 -34.85 -23.58 -15.17
N GLY A 99 -35.95 -22.85 -15.10
CA GLY A 99 -37.28 -23.39 -14.88
C GLY A 99 -37.64 -24.19 -16.11
N THR A 100 -37.47 -25.50 -15.98
CA THR A 100 -38.02 -26.53 -16.84
C THR A 100 -39.49 -26.21 -17.12
N ASP A 101 -39.80 -26.09 -18.41
CA ASP A 101 -41.14 -25.88 -18.95
C ASP A 101 -42.16 -26.89 -18.40
N ASN A 102 -43.34 -26.41 -17.97
CA ASN A 102 -44.59 -27.14 -18.20
C ASN A 102 -45.89 -26.33 -17.94
N TYR A 103 -46.69 -26.26 -19.02
CA TYR A 103 -48.15 -26.07 -19.16
C TYR A 103 -48.88 -24.77 -18.71
N GLY A 104 -49.75 -24.28 -19.61
CA GLY A 104 -51.00 -23.61 -19.20
C GLY A 104 -51.50 -22.38 -19.99
N PHE A 105 -51.67 -22.50 -21.31
CA PHE A 105 -52.70 -21.92 -22.20
C PHE A 105 -53.37 -20.53 -22.00
N ASP A 106 -52.90 -19.58 -21.19
CA ASP A 106 -53.61 -18.27 -21.06
C ASP A 106 -52.69 -17.05 -20.90
N ARG A 107 -51.61 -17.01 -21.69
CA ARG A 107 -50.45 -16.16 -21.39
C ARG A 107 -50.08 -15.13 -22.46
N ASN A 108 -50.66 -15.16 -23.66
CA ASN A 108 -50.07 -14.46 -24.81
C ASN A 108 -50.12 -12.92 -24.70
N GLU A 109 -51.24 -12.32 -24.29
CA GLU A 109 -51.36 -10.84 -24.25
C GLU A 109 -50.70 -10.17 -23.02
N ARG A 110 -50.66 -10.86 -21.86
CA ARG A 110 -49.94 -10.37 -20.67
C ARG A 110 -48.44 -10.64 -20.72
N LEU A 111 -47.99 -11.65 -21.48
CA LEU A 111 -46.57 -11.90 -21.72
C LEU A 111 -45.94 -10.85 -22.61
N GLU A 112 -46.60 -10.43 -23.69
CA GLU A 112 -45.99 -9.48 -24.62
C GLU A 112 -45.73 -8.12 -23.97
N SER A 113 -46.71 -7.61 -23.21
CA SER A 113 -46.57 -6.35 -22.45
C SER A 113 -45.54 -6.46 -21.31
N SER A 114 -45.49 -7.58 -20.59
CA SER A 114 -44.48 -7.84 -19.54
C SER A 114 -43.08 -8.04 -20.11
N ASN A 115 -42.94 -8.75 -21.24
CA ASN A 115 -41.67 -8.98 -21.91
C ASN A 115 -41.13 -7.70 -22.51
N ARG A 116 -41.98 -6.86 -23.11
CA ARG A 116 -41.57 -5.58 -23.68
C ARG A 116 -41.11 -4.58 -22.62
N ALA A 117 -41.79 -4.53 -21.47
CA ALA A 117 -41.34 -3.74 -20.31
C ALA A 117 -40.01 -4.25 -19.71
N LYS A 118 -39.84 -5.58 -19.60
CA LYS A 118 -38.59 -6.20 -19.14
C LYS A 118 -37.44 -6.00 -20.12
N LEU A 119 -37.70 -6.03 -21.42
CA LEU A 119 -36.72 -5.76 -22.47
C LEU A 119 -36.29 -4.29 -22.45
N PHE A 120 -37.24 -3.36 -22.30
CA PHE A 120 -36.92 -1.94 -22.14
C PHE A 120 -36.08 -1.68 -20.88
N GLN A 121 -36.46 -2.30 -19.76
CA GLN A 121 -35.71 -2.18 -18.51
C GLN A 121 -34.31 -2.86 -18.60
N GLY A 122 -34.22 -4.00 -19.29
CA GLY A 122 -32.97 -4.68 -19.57
C GLY A 122 -32.06 -3.88 -20.49
N HIS A 123 -32.63 -3.20 -21.49
CA HIS A 123 -31.88 -2.32 -22.39
C HIS A 123 -31.39 -1.05 -21.67
N GLN A 124 -32.21 -0.46 -20.81
CA GLN A 124 -31.82 0.70 -20.01
C GLN A 124 -30.74 0.34 -18.98
N SER A 125 -30.86 -0.85 -18.36
CA SER A 125 -29.83 -1.38 -17.46
C SER A 125 -28.52 -1.66 -18.23
N LEU A 126 -28.58 -2.32 -19.39
CA LEU A 126 -27.42 -2.56 -20.25
C LEU A 126 -26.75 -1.26 -20.71
N GLN A 127 -27.53 -0.26 -21.08
CA GLN A 127 -26.99 1.03 -21.53
C GLN A 127 -26.28 1.76 -20.39
N ARG A 128 -26.84 1.74 -19.17
CA ARG A 128 -26.17 2.23 -17.95
C ARG A 128 -24.91 1.43 -17.63
N THR A 129 -24.95 0.11 -17.77
CA THR A 129 -23.78 -0.74 -17.57
C THR A 129 -22.70 -0.46 -18.62
N SER A 130 -23.07 -0.24 -19.88
CA SER A 130 -22.14 0.09 -20.95
C SER A 130 -21.46 1.44 -20.73
N GLU A 131 -22.23 2.46 -20.31
CA GLU A 131 -21.68 3.74 -19.90
C GLU A 131 -20.76 3.61 -18.68
N SER A 132 -21.15 2.81 -17.69
CA SER A 132 -20.33 2.53 -16.52
C SER A 132 -19.02 1.84 -16.91
N ILE A 133 -19.07 0.84 -17.79
CA ILE A 133 -17.88 0.16 -18.32
C ILE A 133 -16.98 1.12 -19.10
N ALA A 134 -17.54 2.00 -19.93
CA ALA A 134 -16.77 2.98 -20.67
C ALA A 134 -16.04 3.96 -19.73
N ARG A 135 -16.72 4.43 -18.67
CA ARG A 135 -16.09 5.24 -17.61
C ARG A 135 -15.02 4.45 -16.87
N SER A 136 -15.29 3.20 -16.50
CA SER A 136 -14.30 2.34 -15.84
C SER A 136 -13.06 2.11 -16.72
N HIS A 137 -13.22 2.01 -18.04
CA HIS A 137 -12.10 1.89 -18.98
C HIS A 137 -11.24 3.16 -19.03
N GLN A 138 -11.88 4.33 -19.06
CA GLN A 138 -11.15 5.61 -19.02
C GLN A 138 -10.38 5.76 -17.71
N ILE A 139 -11.04 5.48 -16.58
CA ILE A 139 -10.40 5.56 -15.26
C ILE A 139 -9.27 4.53 -15.16
N ALA A 140 -9.45 3.33 -15.70
CA ALA A 140 -8.38 2.32 -15.74
C ALA A 140 -7.18 2.81 -16.55
N ALA A 141 -7.39 3.44 -17.71
CA ALA A 141 -6.30 4.01 -18.51
C ALA A 141 -5.56 5.14 -17.77
N GLU A 142 -6.28 6.04 -17.09
CA GLU A 142 -5.67 7.05 -16.22
C GLU A 142 -4.89 6.41 -15.06
N THR A 143 -5.42 5.32 -14.49
CA THR A 143 -4.77 4.58 -13.40
C THR A 143 -3.51 3.87 -13.87
N ASP A 144 -3.50 3.33 -15.09
CA ASP A 144 -2.32 2.72 -15.72
C ASP A 144 -1.23 3.76 -15.94
N GLN A 145 -1.59 4.96 -16.39
CA GLN A 145 -0.63 6.05 -16.58
C GLN A 145 -0.01 6.50 -15.25
N ILE A 146 -0.81 6.63 -14.20
CA ILE A 146 -0.33 6.88 -12.83
C ILE A 146 0.52 5.68 -12.34
N GLY A 147 0.20 4.46 -12.75
CA GLY A 147 0.98 3.27 -12.45
C GLY A 147 2.38 3.28 -13.06
N VAL A 148 2.50 3.75 -14.30
CA VAL A 148 3.81 3.94 -14.95
C VAL A 148 4.63 5.00 -14.21
N GLU A 149 4.02 6.12 -13.84
CA GLU A 149 4.68 7.18 -13.06
C GLU A 149 5.18 6.66 -11.70
N ILE A 150 4.36 5.86 -11.00
CA ILE A 150 4.76 5.23 -9.74
C ILE A 150 5.94 4.27 -9.95
N ILE A 151 5.95 3.48 -11.02
CA ILE A 151 7.06 2.54 -11.29
C ILE A 151 8.35 3.31 -11.55
N ASP A 152 8.30 4.41 -12.30
CA ASP A 152 9.46 5.27 -12.54
C ASP A 152 9.99 5.87 -11.24
N GLU A 153 9.10 6.39 -10.39
CA GLU A 153 9.47 6.97 -9.11
C GLU A 153 10.03 5.92 -8.13
N LEU A 154 9.45 4.71 -8.08
CA LEU A 154 10.02 3.59 -7.31
C LEU A 154 11.41 3.20 -7.84
N GLY A 155 11.64 3.30 -9.15
CA GLY A 155 12.96 3.16 -9.75
C GLY A 155 13.96 4.18 -9.23
N GLN A 156 13.57 5.46 -9.21
CA GLN A 156 14.41 6.56 -8.68
C GLN A 156 14.67 6.42 -7.18
N GLN A 157 13.68 6.01 -6.40
CA GLN A 157 13.84 5.72 -4.97
C GLN A 157 14.80 4.55 -4.75
N ARG A 158 14.69 3.47 -5.54
CA ARG A 158 15.64 2.35 -5.51
C ARG A 158 17.06 2.81 -5.79
N GLU A 159 17.26 3.65 -6.80
CA GLU A 159 18.58 4.21 -7.11
C GLU A 159 19.13 5.05 -5.95
N THR A 160 18.29 5.86 -5.31
CA THR A 160 18.67 6.66 -4.14
C THR A 160 19.10 5.77 -2.96
N ILE A 161 18.38 4.67 -2.71
CA ILE A 161 18.74 3.69 -1.67
C ILE A 161 20.07 3.02 -2.00
N LEU A 162 20.30 2.63 -3.25
CA LEU A 162 21.57 2.04 -3.68
C LEU A 162 22.73 3.02 -3.49
N ARG A 163 22.60 4.27 -3.96
CA ARG A 163 23.62 5.32 -3.74
C ARG A 163 23.88 5.58 -2.26
N THR A 164 22.85 5.52 -1.42
CA THR A 164 23.00 5.69 0.04
C THR A 164 23.73 4.52 0.67
N ARG A 165 23.45 3.29 0.22
CA ARG A 165 24.21 2.09 0.62
C ARG A 165 25.68 2.18 0.22
N ASP A 166 25.97 2.56 -1.02
CA ASP A 166 27.35 2.70 -1.52
C ASP A 166 28.12 3.75 -0.70
N ARG A 167 27.48 4.89 -0.37
CA ARG A 167 28.07 5.90 0.52
C ARG A 167 28.29 5.42 1.94
N LEU A 168 27.40 4.59 2.47
CA LEU A 168 27.55 3.96 3.79
C LEU A 168 28.74 3.00 3.81
N GLU A 169 28.90 2.19 2.77
CA GLU A 169 30.04 1.28 2.62
C GLU A 169 31.36 2.06 2.48
N GLU A 170 31.39 3.12 1.68
CA GLU A 170 32.54 4.02 1.57
C GLU A 170 32.87 4.70 2.92
N THR A 171 31.84 5.11 3.67
CA THR A 171 32.00 5.70 5.00
C THR A 171 32.58 4.69 6.00
N ASP A 172 32.16 3.43 5.96
CA ASP A 172 32.69 2.36 6.82
C ASP A 172 34.17 2.07 6.51
N VAL A 173 34.54 2.05 5.22
CA VAL A 173 35.95 1.94 4.79
C VAL A 173 36.78 3.14 5.30
N ASN A 174 36.24 4.36 5.20
CA ASN A 174 36.90 5.57 5.69
C ASN A 174 36.99 5.62 7.22
N LEU A 175 35.99 5.09 7.94
CA LEU A 175 36.04 4.90 9.40
C LEU A 175 37.13 3.90 9.78
N GLY A 176 37.26 2.79 9.05
CA GLY A 176 38.32 1.80 9.23
C GLY A 176 39.73 2.39 9.09
N ARG A 177 39.95 3.21 8.04
CA ARG A 177 41.22 3.93 7.83
C ARG A 177 41.50 4.93 8.95
N SER A 178 40.49 5.69 9.36
CA SER A 178 40.60 6.66 10.46
C SER A 178 40.99 5.97 11.78
N ARG A 179 40.41 4.81 12.08
CA ARG A 179 40.77 4.00 13.25
C ARG A 179 42.21 3.48 13.19
N GLY A 180 42.71 3.14 12.01
CA GLY A 180 44.11 2.79 11.77
C GLY A 180 45.07 3.95 12.07
N ILE A 181 44.75 5.16 11.60
CA ILE A 181 45.54 6.38 11.86
C ILE A 181 45.55 6.69 13.35
N LEU A 182 44.38 6.67 14.02
CA LEU A 182 44.28 6.90 15.46
C LEU A 182 45.10 5.90 16.26
N LYS A 183 45.08 4.60 15.90
CA LYS A 183 45.89 3.58 16.56
C LYS A 183 47.40 3.84 16.39
N SER A 184 47.81 4.33 15.22
CA SER A 184 49.21 4.70 14.96
C SER A 184 49.66 5.92 15.78
N MET A 185 48.80 6.94 15.90
CA MET A 185 49.04 8.12 16.74
C MET A 185 49.10 7.75 18.22
N ALA A 186 48.17 6.92 18.69
CA ALA A 186 48.15 6.44 20.08
C ALA A 186 49.43 5.65 20.43
N ARG A 187 49.94 4.83 19.49
CA ARG A 187 51.18 4.08 19.71
C ARG A 187 52.39 5.02 19.79
N ARG A 188 52.51 6.00 18.89
CA ARG A 188 53.60 6.99 18.93
C ARG A 188 53.57 7.77 20.25
N MET A 189 52.40 8.24 20.66
CA MET A 189 52.23 8.95 21.94
C MET A 189 52.61 8.08 23.15
N ALA A 190 52.29 6.79 23.14
CA ALA A 190 52.67 5.88 24.21
C ALA A 190 54.19 5.66 24.26
N THR A 191 54.84 5.49 23.10
CA THR A 191 56.31 5.37 23.01
C THR A 191 57.00 6.63 23.50
N ASP A 192 56.52 7.82 23.09
CA ASP A 192 57.07 9.10 23.54
C ASP A 192 56.96 9.26 25.06
N LYS A 193 55.82 8.88 25.65
CA LYS A 193 55.63 8.89 27.11
C LYS A 193 56.54 7.89 27.83
N LEU A 194 56.75 6.69 27.27
CA LEU A 194 57.65 5.69 27.85
C LEU A 194 59.12 6.14 27.83
N ILE A 195 59.56 6.75 26.72
CA ILE A 195 60.92 7.31 26.61
C ILE A 195 61.12 8.41 27.66
N LEU A 196 60.15 9.32 27.81
CA LEU A 196 60.20 10.37 28.81
C LEU A 196 60.30 9.80 30.24
N ALA A 197 59.49 8.79 30.57
CA ALA A 197 59.53 8.14 31.87
C ALA A 197 60.88 7.46 32.16
N LEU A 198 61.49 6.84 31.14
CA LEU A 198 62.81 6.21 31.26
C LEU A 198 63.92 7.23 31.53
N ILE A 199 63.90 8.39 30.86
CA ILE A 199 64.87 9.47 31.10
C ILE A 199 64.80 9.94 32.56
N ILE A 200 63.59 10.20 33.07
CA ILE A 200 63.38 10.64 34.46
C ILE A 200 63.90 9.60 35.46
N LEU A 201 63.66 8.30 35.22
CA LEU A 201 64.19 7.24 36.09
C LEU A 201 65.72 7.19 36.11
N VAL A 202 66.36 7.39 34.95
CA VAL A 202 67.83 7.43 34.85
C VAL A 202 68.39 8.63 35.59
N GLU A 203 67.79 9.81 35.45
CA GLU A 203 68.23 11.01 36.19
C GLU A 203 68.13 10.82 37.71
N LEU A 204 67.02 10.23 38.19
CA LEU A 204 66.85 9.92 39.62
C LEU A 204 67.87 8.91 40.12
N ALA A 205 68.20 7.88 39.32
CA ALA A 205 69.21 6.89 39.68
C ALA A 205 70.61 7.51 39.79
N ILE A 206 70.99 8.41 38.88
CA ILE A 206 72.27 9.12 38.93
C ILE A 206 72.33 10.04 40.15
N LEU A 207 71.28 10.84 40.39
CA LEU A 207 71.20 11.71 41.56
C LEU A 207 71.26 10.92 42.87
N GLY A 208 70.52 9.81 42.97
CA GLY A 208 70.55 8.91 44.13
C GLY A 208 71.91 8.25 44.33
N GLY A 209 72.59 7.83 43.27
CA GLY A 209 73.94 7.29 43.33
C GLY A 209 74.97 8.32 43.81
N LEU A 210 74.89 9.56 43.31
CA LEU A 210 75.78 10.66 43.71
C LEU A 210 75.58 11.05 45.17
N THR A 211 74.32 11.16 45.64
CA THR A 211 74.05 11.49 47.05
C THR A 211 74.51 10.38 47.98
N TYR A 212 74.31 9.11 47.60
CA TYR A 212 74.82 7.98 48.36
C TYR A 212 76.35 7.98 48.46
N TRP A 213 77.04 8.19 47.33
CA TRP A 213 78.50 8.26 47.32
C TRP A 213 79.04 9.42 48.16
N LYS A 214 78.43 10.60 48.06
CA LYS A 214 78.82 11.79 48.84
C LYS A 214 78.49 11.69 50.34
N PHE A 215 77.47 10.93 50.72
CA PHE A 215 77.08 10.79 52.12
C PHE A 215 77.87 9.68 52.83
N PHE A 216 78.35 8.68 52.08
CA PHE A 216 79.08 7.54 52.63
C PHE A 216 80.61 7.61 52.42
N SER A 217 81.11 8.54 51.61
CA SER A 217 82.53 8.91 51.49
C SER A 217 82.81 10.28 52.08
#